data_AF-D5V7R8-F1
#
_entry.id   AF-D5V7R8-F1
#
_cell.length_a   1.000
_cell.length_b   1.000
_cell.length_c   1.000
_cell.angle_alpha   90.00
_cell.angle_beta   90.00
_cell.angle_gamma   90.00
#
_symmetry.space_group_name_H-M   'P 1'
#
loop_
_entity.id
_entity.type
_entity.pdbx_description
1 polymer ?
#
loop_
_entity_poly.entity_id
_entity_poly.type
_entity_poly.pdbx_seq_one_letter_code
_entity_poly.pdbx_strand_id
1 'polypeptide(L)'
;MNFKKALICNIEKLVGELKDETELKEILKRKFTKKEYKVFVASEEGQDFEQICELIDEKIDRVEELYKSAIKKINQEKIKKELVDL
;
A
#
# COMPACT_ATOMS: atom_id res chain seq x y z
N MET A 1 5.91 11.16 -4.23
CA MET A 1 5.04 10.38 -3.32
C MET A 1 5.61 10.41 -1.90
N ASN A 2 4.79 10.64 -0.87
CA ASN A 2 5.23 10.57 0.53
C ASN A 2 4.60 9.32 1.17
N PHE A 3 5.36 8.23 1.24
CA PHE A 3 4.84 6.91 1.65
C PHE A 3 4.30 6.91 3.07
N LYS A 4 4.88 7.74 3.95
CA LYS A 4 4.40 7.92 5.32
C LYS A 4 2.97 8.44 5.34
N LYS A 5 2.69 9.46 4.53
CA LYS A 5 1.34 10.06 4.44
C LYS A 5 0.31 9.05 3.92
N ALA A 6 0.66 8.31 2.87
CA ALA A 6 -0.16 7.25 2.30
C ALA A 6 -0.54 6.18 3.33
N LEU A 7 0.45 5.72 4.09
CA LEU A 7 0.24 4.71 5.13
C LEU A 7 -0.59 5.26 6.30
N ILE A 8 -0.34 6.49 6.75
CA ILE A 8 -1.13 7.11 7.83
C ILE A 8 -2.61 7.25 7.44
N CYS A 9 -2.91 7.63 6.19
CA CYS A 9 -4.28 7.77 5.73
C CYS A 9 -5.03 6.44 5.62
N ASN A 10 -4.33 5.35 5.28
CA ASN A 10 -4.94 4.04 5.05
C ASN A 10 -4.87 3.08 6.26
N ILE A 11 -4.01 3.36 7.25
CA ILE A 11 -3.91 2.56 8.48
C ILE A 11 -4.89 3.11 9.52
N GLU A 12 -5.89 2.30 9.88
CA GLU A 12 -6.98 2.73 10.77
C GLU A 12 -6.51 3.09 12.19
N LYS A 13 -5.51 2.36 12.68
CA LYS A 13 -4.89 2.54 14.01
C LYS A 13 -3.43 2.16 13.90
N LEU A 14 -2.54 3.11 14.14
CA LEU A 14 -1.10 2.93 14.20
C LEU A 14 -0.62 3.21 15.62
N VAL A 15 0.24 2.36 16.17
CA VAL A 15 0.87 2.54 17.47
C VAL A 15 2.38 2.54 17.25
N GLY A 16 3.04 3.66 17.48
CA GLY A 16 4.46 3.88 17.18
C GLY A 16 4.69 4.87 16.02
N GLU A 17 5.96 5.16 15.73
CA GLU A 17 6.36 6.03 14.63
C GLU A 17 6.68 5.21 13.38
N LEU A 18 6.23 5.66 12.20
CA LEU A 18 6.57 4.99 10.94
C LEU A 18 8.08 5.10 10.66
N LYS A 19 8.66 3.97 10.28
CA LYS A 19 10.04 3.86 9.80
C LYS A 19 10.34 4.76 8.60
N ASP A 20 11.61 4.86 8.22
CA ASP A 20 12.03 5.65 7.06
C ASP A 20 11.40 5.18 5.75
N GLU A 21 11.23 6.09 4.79
CA GLU A 21 10.55 5.78 3.52
C GLU A 21 11.20 4.62 2.76
N THR A 22 12.53 4.46 2.87
CA THR A 22 13.27 3.35 2.27
C THR A 22 12.85 2.02 2.88
N GLU A 23 12.85 1.91 4.22
CA GLU A 23 12.43 0.70 4.93
C GLU A 23 10.96 0.38 4.66
N LEU A 24 10.08 1.39 4.71
CA LEU A 24 8.65 1.21 4.43
C LEU A 24 8.44 0.62 3.02
N LYS A 25 9.16 1.14 2.02
CA LYS A 25 9.11 0.59 0.66
C LYS A 25 9.57 -0.86 0.61
N GLU A 26 10.65 -1.22 1.30
CA GLU A 26 11.15 -2.58 1.34
C GLU A 26 10.17 -3.54 2.01
N ILE A 27 9.57 -3.14 3.14
CA ILE A 27 8.55 -3.90 3.84
C ILE A 27 7.35 -4.12 2.91
N LEU A 28 6.82 -3.06 2.29
CA LEU A 28 5.67 -3.17 1.39
C LEU A 28 5.99 -4.07 0.19
N LYS A 29 7.17 -3.94 -0.44
CA LYS A 29 7.61 -4.82 -1.54
C LYS A 29 7.71 -6.28 -1.13
N ARG A 30 8.07 -6.57 0.13
CA ARG A 30 8.16 -7.94 0.65
C ARG A 30 6.78 -8.52 1.00
N LYS A 31 5.84 -7.70 1.44
CA LYS A 31 4.49 -8.15 1.90
C LYS A 31 3.44 -8.17 0.80
N PHE A 32 3.57 -7.28 -0.18
CA PHE A 32 2.65 -7.20 -1.31
C PHE A 32 3.14 -8.05 -2.48
N THR A 33 2.20 -8.56 -3.27
CA THR A 33 2.54 -9.03 -4.61
C THR A 33 2.91 -7.84 -5.50
N LYS A 34 3.62 -8.10 -6.60
CA LYS A 34 4.02 -7.06 -7.56
C LYS A 34 2.83 -6.21 -8.05
N LYS A 35 1.66 -6.84 -8.24
CA LYS A 35 0.44 -6.17 -8.68
C LYS A 35 -0.18 -5.32 -7.57
N GLU A 36 -0.36 -5.86 -6.37
CA GLU A 36 -0.84 -5.08 -5.21
C GLU A 36 0.04 -3.87 -4.93
N TYR A 37 1.38 -4.04 -5.00
CA TYR A 37 2.31 -2.93 -4.80
C TYR A 37 2.15 -1.84 -5.86
N LYS A 38 2.03 -2.22 -7.14
CA LYS A 38 1.79 -1.25 -8.23
C LYS A 38 0.47 -0.51 -8.05
N VAL A 39 -0.62 -1.24 -7.75
CA VAL A 39 -1.95 -0.64 -7.56
C VAL A 39 -1.94 0.32 -6.38
N PHE A 40 -1.37 -0.08 -5.25
CA PHE A 40 -1.26 0.78 -4.07
C PHE A 40 -0.44 2.04 -4.36
N VAL A 41 0.73 1.91 -4.99
CA VAL A 41 1.58 3.06 -5.30
C VAL A 41 0.89 4.01 -6.27
N ALA A 42 0.34 3.50 -7.37
CA ALA A 42 -0.34 4.33 -8.37
C ALA A 42 -1.57 5.05 -7.79
N SER A 43 -2.37 4.36 -6.97
CA SER A 43 -3.53 4.96 -6.30
C SER A 43 -3.12 6.09 -5.35
N GLU A 44 -2.05 5.89 -4.59
CA GLU A 44 -1.54 6.88 -3.64
C GLU A 44 -0.75 8.02 -4.33
N GLU A 45 -0.33 7.83 -5.58
CA GLU A 45 0.16 8.89 -6.46
C GLU A 45 -0.97 9.70 -7.11
N GLY A 46 -2.22 9.36 -6.83
CA GLY A 46 -3.41 10.07 -7.31
C GLY A 46 -3.87 9.62 -8.70
N GLN A 47 -3.44 8.44 -9.16
CA GLN A 47 -3.96 7.85 -10.39
C GLN A 47 -5.33 7.23 -10.14
N ASP A 48 -6.27 7.46 -11.06
CA ASP A 48 -7.57 6.81 -11.03
C ASP A 48 -7.45 5.31 -11.36
N PHE A 49 -8.37 4.51 -10.84
CA PHE A 49 -8.36 3.06 -11.06
C PHE A 49 -8.40 2.67 -12.53
N GLU A 50 -9.04 3.47 -13.40
CA GLU A 50 -9.02 3.26 -14.86
C GLU A 50 -7.59 3.37 -15.43
N GLN A 51 -6.81 4.36 -15.00
CA GLN A 51 -5.41 4.50 -15.43
C GLN A 51 -4.56 3.35 -14.89
N ILE A 52 -4.84 2.89 -13.68
CA ILE A 52 -4.16 1.75 -13.07
C ILE A 52 -4.47 0.46 -13.84
N CYS A 53 -5.69 0.28 -14.31
CA CYS A 53 -6.09 -0.86 -15.16
C CYS A 53 -5.20 -0.95 -16.40
N GLU A 54 -4.98 0.18 -17.08
CA GLU A 54 -4.10 0.24 -18.25
C GLU A 54 -2.63 -0.04 -17.89
N LEU A 55 -2.16 0.43 -16.73
CA LEU A 55 -0.78 0.22 -16.27
C LEU A 55 -0.44 -1.22 -15.91
N ILE A 56 -1.41 -1.99 -15.41
CA ILE A 56 -1.21 -3.37 -14.98
C ILE A 56 -1.91 -4.41 -15.85
N ASP A 57 -2.50 -3.97 -16.96
CA ASP A 57 -3.26 -4.79 -17.93
C ASP A 57 -4.29 -5.68 -17.20
N GLU A 58 -5.18 -5.04 -16.44
CA GLU A 58 -6.11 -5.74 -15.57
C GLU A 58 -7.48 -5.06 -15.55
N LYS A 59 -8.54 -5.82 -15.24
CA LYS A 59 -9.91 -5.28 -15.18
C LYS A 59 -10.12 -4.42 -13.92
N ILE A 60 -10.98 -3.41 -14.02
CA ILE A 60 -11.29 -2.49 -12.90
C ILE A 60 -11.68 -3.21 -11.62
N ASP A 61 -12.59 -4.16 -11.70
CA ASP A 61 -13.03 -4.99 -10.57
C ASP A 61 -11.84 -5.70 -9.89
N ARG A 62 -10.88 -6.18 -10.70
CA ARG A 62 -9.67 -6.82 -10.19
C ARG A 62 -8.71 -5.82 -9.55
N VAL A 63 -8.56 -4.63 -10.12
CA VAL A 63 -7.74 -3.55 -9.54
C VAL A 63 -8.29 -3.11 -8.19
N GLU A 64 -9.61 -2.93 -8.08
CA GLU A 64 -10.28 -2.59 -6.82
C GLU A 64 -10.05 -3.66 -5.76
N GLU A 65 -10.18 -4.95 -6.12
CA GLU A 65 -9.91 -6.05 -5.19
C GLU A 65 -8.44 -6.12 -4.77
N LEU A 66 -7.50 -5.85 -5.67
CA LEU A 66 -6.07 -5.75 -5.35
C LEU A 66 -5.79 -4.59 -4.39
N TYR A 67 -6.42 -3.44 -4.61
CA TYR A 67 -6.30 -2.28 -3.73
C TYR A 67 -6.86 -2.58 -2.33
N LYS A 68 -8.08 -3.10 -2.24
CA LYS A 68 -8.69 -3.53 -0.96
C LYS A 68 -7.83 -4.57 -0.25
N SER A 69 -7.27 -5.54 -0.98
CA SER A 69 -6.33 -6.54 -0.43
C SER A 69 -5.08 -5.88 0.15
N ALA A 70 -4.49 -4.92 -0.57
CA ALA A 70 -3.33 -4.16 -0.11
C ALA A 70 -3.64 -3.38 1.19
N ILE A 71 -4.77 -2.67 1.24
CA ILE A 71 -5.23 -1.93 2.44
C ILE A 71 -5.48 -2.89 3.61
N LYS A 72 -6.10 -4.03 3.35
CA LYS A 72 -6.34 -5.06 4.38
C LYS A 72 -5.03 -5.63 4.91
N LYS A 73 -4.01 -5.82 4.05
CA LYS A 73 -2.69 -6.31 4.45
C LYS A 73 -1.95 -5.32 5.35
N ILE A 74 -1.86 -4.04 4.98
CA ILE A 74 -1.19 -3.04 5.85
C ILE A 74 -1.89 -2.89 7.20
N ASN A 75 -3.20 -3.18 7.25
CA ASN A 75 -3.96 -3.16 8.49
C ASN A 75 -3.80 -4.42 9.37
N GLN A 76 -3.08 -5.45 8.92
CA GLN A 76 -2.76 -6.60 9.77
C GLN A 76 -1.74 -6.19 10.83
N GLU A 77 -1.98 -6.53 12.10
CA GLU A 77 -1.08 -6.18 13.21
C GLU A 77 0.38 -6.59 12.97
N LYS A 78 0.61 -7.74 12.32
CA LYS A 78 1.97 -8.20 11.97
C LYS A 78 2.70 -7.20 11.07
N ILE A 79 2.00 -6.67 10.06
CA ILE A 79 2.57 -5.71 9.12
C ILE A 79 2.68 -4.34 9.78
N LYS A 80 1.66 -3.90 10.55
CA LYS A 80 1.74 -2.65 11.31
C LYS A 80 2.97 -2.60 12.21
N LYS A 81 3.26 -3.68 12.94
CA LYS A 81 4.45 -3.81 13.79
C LYS A 81 5.76 -3.77 13.02
N GLU A 82 5.78 -4.23 11.77
CA GLU A 82 6.96 -4.12 10.92
C GLU A 82 7.12 -2.71 10.33
N LEU A 83 6.03 -1.97 10.11
CA LEU A 83 6.04 -0.61 9.55
C LEU A 83 6.44 0.46 10.57
N VAL A 84 6.28 0.19 11.87
CA VAL A 84 6.67 1.10 12.94
C VAL A 84 8.01 0.72 13.55
N ASP A 85 8.73 1.73 14.01
CA ASP A 85 9.84 1.54 14.94
C ASP A 85 9.29 1.67 16.38
N LEU A 86 9.79 0.83 17.29
CA LEU A 86 9.30 0.69 18.67
C LEU A 86 10.15 1.50 19.66
#